data_AF-A0A1V4I429-F1
#
_entry.id   AF-A0A1V4I429-F1
#
_cell.length_a   1.000
_cell.length_b   1.000
_cell.length_c   1.000
_cell.angle_alpha   90.00
_cell.angle_beta   90.00
_cell.angle_gamma   90.00
#
_symmetry.space_group_name_H-M   'P 1'
#
loop_
_entity.id
_entity.type
_entity.pdbx_description
1 polymer ?
#
loop_
_entity_poly.entity_id
_entity_poly.type
_entity_poly.pdbx_seq_one_letter_code
_entity_poly.pdbx_strand_id
1 'polypeptide(L)'
;MGSNKDMQDFLALFDSDVLNQAKEETISELLRKKMLISTYNKELQQKSKRKVKFDFPDKDIEINKIEMKNTGWMFGDIDIKAIEDFIYCRSCSKQEVLKYALRHYIPQEIYDGILERKEKSKGKIPDISLVKLNELKEKFGDLENYHAMIDYESAYNNKQFSHITSKPSWKIPSIDHMAVIDFKKVFSISYQDIATNAVRFYLADHNYRHAEELLMMIEKHKEENIAVYRGEIDVRFE
;
A
#
# COMPACT_ATOMS: atom_id res chain seq x y z
N MET A 1 -7.53 -19.86 -29.84
CA MET A 1 -8.98 -19.78 -30.10
C MET A 1 -9.73 -19.88 -28.77
N GLY A 2 -9.92 -18.74 -28.11
CA GLY A 2 -10.90 -18.52 -27.03
C GLY A 2 -11.50 -17.15 -27.35
N SER A 3 -12.76 -16.80 -27.11
CA SER A 3 -13.73 -17.30 -26.15
C SER A 3 -15.09 -16.73 -26.58
N ASN A 4 -15.87 -17.45 -27.38
CA ASN A 4 -17.21 -16.98 -27.76
C ASN A 4 -18.18 -17.01 -26.55
N LYS A 5 -17.83 -17.78 -25.51
CA LYS A 5 -18.60 -17.94 -24.28
C LYS A 5 -18.42 -16.78 -23.30
N ASP A 6 -17.19 -16.35 -23.06
CA ASP A 6 -16.90 -15.22 -22.16
C ASP A 6 -17.49 -13.89 -22.69
N MET A 7 -17.69 -13.79 -24.01
CA MET A 7 -18.35 -12.65 -24.66
C MET A 7 -19.86 -12.65 -24.41
N GLN A 8 -20.50 -13.82 -24.47
CA GLN A 8 -21.93 -13.98 -24.26
C GLN A 8 -22.32 -13.75 -22.80
N ASP A 9 -21.53 -14.28 -21.85
CA ASP A 9 -21.78 -14.10 -20.42
C ASP A 9 -21.58 -12.65 -19.97
N PHE A 10 -20.74 -11.88 -20.67
CA PHE A 10 -20.50 -10.45 -20.40
C PHE A 10 -21.62 -9.54 -20.94
N LEU A 11 -22.14 -9.83 -22.14
CA LEU A 11 -23.22 -9.04 -22.75
C LEU A 11 -24.56 -9.22 -22.00
N ALA A 12 -24.73 -10.32 -21.28
CA ALA A 12 -25.92 -10.60 -20.47
C ALA A 12 -26.02 -9.76 -19.17
N LEU A 13 -24.98 -9.00 -18.81
CA LEU A 13 -24.93 -8.17 -17.59
C LEU A 13 -25.43 -6.72 -17.78
N PHE A 14 -25.80 -6.33 -19.01
CA PHE A 14 -26.19 -4.96 -19.33
C PHE A 14 -27.58 -4.93 -19.97
N ASP A 15 -28.42 -3.97 -19.57
CA ASP A 15 -29.73 -3.76 -20.19
C ASP A 15 -29.57 -3.43 -21.68
N SER A 16 -30.43 -4.02 -22.52
CA SER A 16 -30.36 -3.93 -23.99
C SER A 16 -30.38 -2.49 -24.51
N ASP A 17 -30.96 -1.57 -23.75
CA ASP A 17 -31.10 -0.16 -24.12
C ASP A 17 -29.83 0.66 -23.80
N VAL A 18 -29.01 0.21 -22.84
CA VAL A 18 -27.72 0.81 -22.50
C VAL A 18 -26.64 0.43 -23.52
N LEU A 19 -26.70 -0.80 -24.04
CA LEU A 19 -25.81 -1.31 -25.09
C LEU A 19 -26.02 -0.61 -26.45
N ASN A 20 -27.24 -0.17 -26.75
CA ASN A 20 -27.56 0.50 -28.00
C ASN A 20 -27.19 2.01 -28.03
N GLN A 21 -27.00 2.65 -26.87
CA GLN A 21 -26.63 4.08 -26.79
C GLN A 21 -25.12 4.33 -26.67
N ALA A 22 -24.34 3.36 -26.18
CA ALA A 22 -22.89 3.48 -26.08
C ALA A 22 -22.23 2.87 -27.33
N LYS A 23 -22.05 3.71 -28.36
CA LYS A 23 -21.39 3.40 -29.64
C LYS A 23 -20.26 2.35 -29.48
N GLU A 24 -20.33 1.30 -30.29
CA GLU A 24 -19.47 0.09 -30.26
C GLU A 24 -17.96 0.36 -30.20
N GLU A 25 -17.50 1.54 -30.63
CA GLU A 25 -16.11 1.99 -30.50
C GLU A 25 -15.67 2.15 -29.04
N THR A 26 -16.51 2.71 -28.16
CA THR A 26 -16.15 2.96 -26.76
C THR A 26 -16.04 1.66 -25.97
N ILE A 27 -16.93 0.70 -26.22
CA ILE A 27 -16.91 -0.62 -25.56
C ILE A 27 -15.72 -1.44 -26.05
N SER A 28 -15.46 -1.46 -27.36
CA SER A 28 -14.31 -2.17 -27.94
C SER A 28 -12.98 -1.62 -27.43
N GLU A 29 -12.88 -0.30 -27.26
CA GLU A 29 -11.67 0.33 -26.74
C GLU A 29 -11.47 0.09 -25.23
N LEU A 30 -12.54 0.13 -24.43
CA LEU A 30 -12.50 -0.24 -23.02
C LEU A 30 -12.12 -1.72 -22.83
N LEU A 31 -12.64 -2.61 -23.66
CA LEU A 31 -12.29 -4.03 -23.66
C LEU A 31 -10.83 -4.25 -24.04
N ARG A 32 -10.32 -3.51 -25.04
CA ARG A 32 -8.91 -3.57 -25.45
C ARG A 32 -7.98 -3.06 -24.34
N LYS A 33 -8.33 -1.95 -23.67
CA LYS A 33 -7.59 -1.42 -22.51
C LYS A 33 -7.58 -2.41 -21.35
N LYS A 34 -8.73 -3.04 -21.03
CA LYS A 34 -8.82 -4.06 -19.98
C LYS A 34 -8.03 -5.34 -20.30
N MET A 35 -7.99 -5.73 -21.57
CA MET A 35 -7.21 -6.89 -22.03
C MET A 35 -5.70 -6.61 -22.00
N LEU A 36 -5.28 -5.39 -22.34
CA LEU A 36 -3.90 -4.91 -22.18
C LEU A 36 -3.45 -4.93 -20.72
N ILE A 37 -4.28 -4.39 -19.81
CA ILE A 37 -4.03 -4.42 -18.36
C ILE A 37 -3.95 -5.87 -17.86
N SER A 38 -4.87 -6.75 -18.30
CA SER A 38 -4.84 -8.17 -17.93
C SER A 38 -3.59 -8.89 -18.43
N THR A 39 -3.12 -8.55 -19.63
CA THR A 39 -1.91 -9.15 -20.24
C THR A 39 -0.65 -8.68 -19.53
N TYR A 40 -0.54 -7.37 -19.27
CA TYR A 40 0.54 -6.78 -18.48
C TYR A 40 0.61 -7.37 -17.07
N ASN A 41 -0.54 -7.53 -16.41
CA ASN A 41 -0.63 -8.16 -15.09
C ASN A 41 -0.20 -9.63 -15.10
N LYS A 42 -0.52 -10.38 -16.17
CA LYS A 42 -0.04 -11.77 -16.34
C LYS A 42 1.48 -11.82 -16.54
N GLU A 43 2.05 -10.87 -17.28
CA GLU A 43 3.50 -10.77 -17.46
C GLU A 43 4.23 -10.36 -16.17
N LEU A 44 3.64 -9.47 -15.36
CA LEU A 44 4.12 -9.12 -14.03
C LEU A 44 4.10 -10.33 -13.08
N GLN A 45 3.01 -11.11 -13.07
CA GLN A 45 2.93 -12.35 -12.29
C GLN A 45 3.99 -13.39 -12.71
N GLN A 46 4.36 -13.43 -14.00
CA GLN A 46 5.44 -14.30 -14.49
C GLN A 46 6.84 -13.80 -14.10
N LYS A 47 7.11 -12.49 -14.15
CA LYS A 47 8.39 -11.88 -13.75
C LYS A 47 8.59 -11.86 -12.23
N SER A 48 7.50 -11.84 -11.45
CA SER A 48 7.44 -11.89 -9.98
C SER A 48 7.89 -13.24 -9.36
N LYS A 49 8.22 -14.27 -10.17
CA LYS A 49 8.71 -15.58 -9.70
C LYS A 49 10.04 -15.56 -8.94
N ARG A 50 10.67 -14.39 -8.73
CA ARG A 50 11.63 -14.24 -7.63
C ARG A 50 10.85 -14.33 -6.31
N LYS A 51 10.76 -15.56 -5.78
CA LYS A 51 10.44 -15.81 -4.38
C LYS A 51 11.53 -15.14 -3.55
N VAL A 52 11.34 -13.88 -3.18
CA VAL A 52 12.00 -13.36 -1.99
C VAL A 52 11.44 -14.22 -0.85
N LYS A 53 12.27 -15.12 -0.32
CA LYS A 53 11.97 -15.79 0.94
C LYS A 53 12.06 -14.72 2.02
N PHE A 54 10.90 -14.23 2.45
CA PHE A 54 10.81 -13.34 3.59
C PHE A 54 10.79 -14.20 4.84
N ASP A 55 11.99 -14.59 5.30
CA ASP A 55 12.15 -15.25 6.59
C ASP A 55 12.09 -14.18 7.69
N PHE A 56 10.93 -13.56 7.89
CA PHE A 56 10.58 -13.15 9.24
C PHE A 56 10.13 -14.43 9.92
N PRO A 57 10.90 -14.98 10.88
CA PRO A 57 10.38 -16.08 11.63
C PRO A 57 9.14 -15.54 12.35
N ASP A 58 7.96 -16.00 11.94
CA ASP A 58 6.78 -16.11 12.82
C ASP A 58 7.11 -17.13 13.94
N LYS A 59 8.33 -17.09 14.51
CA LYS A 59 8.71 -17.81 15.70
C LYS A 59 7.87 -17.19 16.82
N ASP A 60 6.83 -17.92 17.15
CA ASP A 60 6.23 -17.95 18.46
C ASP A 60 5.42 -16.71 18.85
N ILE A 61 4.56 -16.25 17.93
CA ILE A 61 3.30 -15.65 18.36
C ILE A 61 2.20 -16.65 18.03
N GLU A 62 1.73 -17.40 19.03
CA GLU A 62 0.50 -18.19 18.90
C GLU A 62 -0.59 -17.31 18.27
N ILE A 63 -0.91 -17.60 17.01
CA ILE A 63 -1.75 -16.78 16.13
C ILE A 63 -3.16 -16.58 16.73
N ASN A 64 -3.53 -17.35 17.74
CA ASN A 64 -4.88 -17.40 18.31
C ASN A 64 -5.20 -16.36 19.40
N LYS A 65 -4.29 -15.46 19.80
CA LYS A 65 -4.60 -14.33 20.73
C LYS A 65 -3.84 -13.03 20.44
N ILE A 66 -3.61 -12.71 19.17
CA ILE A 66 -3.00 -11.42 18.82
C ILE A 66 -4.09 -10.34 18.88
N GLU A 67 -3.99 -9.44 19.87
CA GLU A 67 -4.87 -8.26 19.94
C GLU A 67 -4.59 -7.36 18.73
N MET A 68 -5.63 -7.09 17.93
CA MET A 68 -5.55 -6.18 16.79
C MET A 68 -5.91 -4.75 17.22
N LYS A 69 -5.15 -3.76 16.77
CA LYS A 69 -5.37 -2.33 17.03
C LYS A 69 -5.73 -1.60 15.75
N ASN A 70 -6.75 -0.75 15.82
CA ASN A 70 -7.05 0.22 14.76
C ASN A 70 -6.05 1.37 14.85
N THR A 71 -5.40 1.73 13.74
CA THR A 71 -4.33 2.73 13.77
C THR A 71 -4.78 4.12 13.33
N GLY A 72 -5.81 4.21 12.47
CA GLY A 72 -6.26 5.47 11.88
C GLY A 72 -5.22 6.16 10.98
N TRP A 73 -4.14 5.47 10.60
CA TRP A 73 -3.08 6.03 9.77
C TRP A 73 -3.54 6.22 8.32
N MET A 74 -3.17 7.35 7.74
CA MET A 74 -3.57 7.74 6.39
C MET A 74 -2.39 7.56 5.44
N PHE A 75 -2.70 7.23 4.19
CA PHE A 75 -1.73 7.03 3.11
C PHE A 75 -2.11 7.92 1.93
N GLY A 76 -1.10 8.31 1.14
CA GLY A 76 -1.32 8.99 -0.13
C GLY A 76 -1.93 8.07 -1.18
N ASP A 77 -2.58 8.65 -2.19
CA ASP A 77 -3.20 7.89 -3.28
C ASP A 77 -2.22 6.92 -3.95
N ILE A 78 -0.97 7.38 -4.16
CA ILE A 78 0.05 6.55 -4.79
C ILE A 78 0.46 5.35 -3.95
N ASP A 79 0.57 5.52 -2.63
CA ASP A 79 0.90 4.43 -1.72
C ASP A 79 -0.24 3.41 -1.67
N ILE A 80 -1.49 3.86 -1.68
CA ILE A 80 -2.66 2.97 -1.72
C ILE A 80 -2.70 2.18 -3.02
N LYS A 81 -2.44 2.83 -4.15
CA LYS A 81 -2.44 2.18 -5.46
C LYS A 81 -1.30 1.18 -5.60
N ALA A 82 -0.10 1.50 -5.09
CA ALA A 82 1.02 0.57 -5.05
C ALA A 82 0.70 -0.66 -4.17
N ILE A 83 0.04 -0.47 -3.02
CA ILE A 83 -0.42 -1.57 -2.16
C ILE A 83 -1.47 -2.44 -2.89
N GLU A 84 -2.43 -1.82 -3.57
CA GLU A 84 -3.47 -2.54 -4.32
C GLU A 84 -2.88 -3.38 -5.46
N ASP A 85 -1.90 -2.84 -6.18
CA ASP A 85 -1.15 -3.55 -7.20
C ASP A 85 -0.36 -4.75 -6.63
N PHE A 86 0.32 -4.54 -5.50
CA PHE A 86 1.06 -5.60 -4.81
C PHE A 86 0.13 -6.73 -4.35
N ILE A 87 -1.02 -6.38 -3.75
CA ILE A 87 -2.04 -7.34 -3.29
C ILE A 87 -2.55 -8.17 -4.46
N TYR A 88 -2.86 -7.53 -5.58
CA TYR A 88 -3.32 -8.21 -6.79
C TYR A 88 -2.32 -9.27 -7.26
N CYS A 89 -1.02 -9.00 -7.14
CA CYS A 89 0.04 -9.92 -7.55
C CYS A 89 0.37 -11.02 -6.54
N ARG A 90 0.09 -10.82 -5.24
CA ARG A 90 0.62 -11.67 -4.15
C ARG A 90 -0.45 -12.32 -3.25
N SER A 91 -1.74 -12.08 -3.49
CA SER A 91 -2.85 -12.66 -2.74
C SER A 91 -2.71 -12.48 -1.22
N CYS A 92 -2.37 -11.27 -0.79
CA CYS A 92 -2.30 -10.88 0.63
C CYS A 92 -3.28 -9.75 0.94
N SER A 93 -3.58 -9.53 2.21
CA SER A 93 -4.44 -8.45 2.67
C SER A 93 -3.67 -7.14 2.87
N LYS A 94 -4.39 -6.00 2.86
CA LYS A 94 -3.83 -4.68 3.21
C LYS A 94 -3.14 -4.72 4.59
N GLN A 95 -3.77 -5.37 5.57
CA GLN A 95 -3.23 -5.52 6.93
C GLN A 95 -1.90 -6.29 6.95
N GLU A 96 -1.78 -7.33 6.13
CA GLU A 96 -0.53 -8.10 6.02
C GLU A 96 0.59 -7.29 5.37
N VAL A 97 0.29 -6.54 4.30
CA VAL A 97 1.28 -5.64 3.68
C VAL A 97 1.84 -4.67 4.70
N LEU A 98 0.97 -4.00 5.46
CA LEU A 98 1.42 -3.06 6.49
C LEU A 98 2.19 -3.76 7.62
N LYS A 99 1.73 -4.94 8.07
CA LYS A 99 2.44 -5.74 9.09
C LYS A 99 3.87 -6.05 8.65
N TYR A 100 4.06 -6.57 7.44
CA TYR A 100 5.39 -6.93 6.94
C TYR A 100 6.23 -5.69 6.67
N ALA A 101 5.65 -4.64 6.08
CA ALA A 101 6.34 -3.39 5.83
C ALA A 101 6.94 -2.80 7.11
N LEU A 102 6.15 -2.73 8.19
CA LEU A 102 6.61 -2.23 9.49
C LEU A 102 7.76 -3.08 10.06
N ARG A 103 7.64 -4.41 9.98
CA ARG A 103 8.68 -5.33 10.48
C ARG A 103 9.99 -5.25 9.71
N HIS A 104 9.93 -4.91 8.42
CA HIS A 104 11.12 -4.67 7.61
C HIS A 104 11.74 -3.30 7.84
N TYR A 105 10.93 -2.30 8.19
CA TYR A 105 11.37 -0.92 8.33
C TYR A 105 11.70 -0.50 9.77
N ILE A 106 11.18 -1.19 10.79
CA ILE A 106 11.48 -0.88 12.19
C ILE A 106 12.56 -1.86 12.68
N PRO A 107 13.62 -1.38 13.37
CA PRO A 107 14.68 -2.23 13.87
C PRO A 107 14.17 -3.38 14.74
N GLN A 108 14.72 -4.58 14.53
CA GLN A 108 14.35 -5.78 15.27
C GLN A 108 14.55 -5.60 16.79
N GLU A 109 15.54 -4.81 17.21
CA GLU A 109 15.81 -4.53 18.62
C GLU A 109 14.66 -3.81 19.33
N ILE A 110 13.83 -3.05 18.59
CA ILE A 110 12.60 -2.46 19.14
C ILE A 110 11.57 -3.56 19.40
N TYR A 111 11.41 -4.51 18.48
CA TYR A 111 10.52 -5.66 18.64
C TYR A 111 10.97 -6.56 19.79
N ASP A 112 12.26 -6.88 19.87
CA ASP A 112 12.82 -7.69 20.95
C ASP A 112 12.59 -7.02 22.31
N GLY A 113 12.82 -5.70 22.40
CA GLY A 113 12.55 -4.92 23.59
C GLY A 113 11.06 -4.92 24.00
N ILE A 114 10.13 -4.95 23.04
CA ILE A 114 8.69 -5.08 23.33
C ILE A 114 8.35 -6.46 23.87
N LEU A 115 8.90 -7.52 23.26
CA LEU A 115 8.67 -8.90 23.68
C LEU A 115 9.20 -9.16 25.09
N GLU A 116 10.42 -8.70 25.39
CA GLU A 116 10.98 -8.79 26.74
C GLU A 116 10.12 -8.08 27.79
N ARG A 117 9.64 -6.87 27.47
CA ARG A 117 8.78 -6.10 28.39
C ARG A 117 7.43 -6.80 28.60
N LYS A 118 6.88 -7.41 27.56
CA LYS A 118 5.64 -8.19 27.60
C LYS A 118 5.78 -9.42 28.49
N GLU A 119 6.88 -10.16 28.35
CA GLU A 119 7.20 -11.34 29.15
C GLU A 119 7.35 -10.98 30.63
N LYS A 120 8.16 -9.96 30.94
CA LYS A 120 8.38 -9.44 32.30
C LYS A 120 7.08 -8.99 32.98
N SER A 121 6.10 -8.53 32.20
CA SER A 121 4.85 -7.94 32.70
C SER A 121 3.63 -8.86 32.57
N LYS A 122 3.83 -10.18 32.50
CA LYS A 122 2.76 -11.20 32.43
C LYS A 122 1.74 -10.93 31.31
N GLY A 123 2.22 -10.49 30.14
CA GLY A 123 1.40 -10.28 28.94
C GLY A 123 0.95 -8.85 28.66
N LYS A 124 1.14 -7.90 29.60
CA LYS A 124 0.95 -6.46 29.33
C LYS A 124 2.20 -5.89 28.66
N ILE A 125 2.06 -4.95 27.73
CA ILE A 125 3.20 -4.26 27.12
C ILE A 125 3.35 -2.89 27.80
N PRO A 126 4.23 -2.74 28.81
CA PRO A 126 4.50 -1.44 29.39
C PRO A 126 5.26 -0.55 28.42
N ASP A 127 5.21 0.75 28.68
CA ASP A 127 6.01 1.76 27.98
C ASP A 127 7.51 1.44 28.07
N ILE A 128 8.24 1.83 27.02
CA ILE A 128 9.71 1.78 27.00
C ILE A 128 10.29 2.69 28.10
N SER A 129 11.31 2.20 28.81
CA SER A 129 12.01 2.99 29.83
C SER A 129 12.85 4.09 29.18
N LEU A 130 13.09 5.18 29.92
CA LEU A 130 13.92 6.28 29.44
C LEU A 130 15.35 5.84 29.13
N VAL A 131 15.91 4.94 29.95
CA VAL A 131 17.24 4.35 29.74
C VAL A 131 17.30 3.63 28.39
N LYS A 132 16.35 2.73 28.13
CA LYS A 132 16.34 1.97 26.88
C LYS A 132 16.08 2.87 25.67
N LEU A 133 15.24 3.89 25.84
CA LEU A 133 14.97 4.86 24.78
C LEU A 133 16.24 5.64 24.39
N ASN A 134 17.04 6.06 25.37
CA ASN A 134 18.30 6.75 25.13
C ASN A 134 19.34 5.84 24.46
N GLU A 135 19.45 4.57 24.88
CA GLU A 135 20.31 3.58 24.21
C GLU A 135 19.98 3.43 22.72
N LEU A 136 18.69 3.35 22.37
CA LEU A 136 18.25 3.23 20.97
C LEU A 136 18.56 4.51 20.18
N LYS A 137 18.38 5.69 20.78
CA LYS A 137 18.72 6.98 20.15
C LYS A 137 20.21 7.11 19.88
N GLU A 138 21.06 6.72 20.83
CA GLU A 138 22.51 6.72 20.66
C GLU A 138 22.95 5.73 19.57
N LYS A 139 22.31 4.56 19.52
CA LYS A 139 22.64 3.51 18.55
C LYS A 139 22.28 3.88 17.11
N PHE A 140 21.06 4.36 16.88
CA PHE A 140 20.56 4.65 15.54
C PHE A 140 20.81 6.09 15.08
N GLY A 141 21.19 6.97 16.01
CA GLY A 141 21.33 8.39 15.74
C GLY A 141 19.98 9.05 15.43
N ASP A 142 20.00 10.02 14.51
CA ASP A 142 18.80 10.62 13.96
C ASP A 142 18.17 9.77 12.83
N LEU A 143 17.06 10.26 12.29
CA LEU A 143 16.33 9.55 11.25
C LEU A 143 17.14 9.41 9.94
N GLU A 144 17.97 10.40 9.60
CA GLU A 144 18.79 10.39 8.38
C GLU A 144 19.89 9.33 8.47
N ASN A 145 20.58 9.26 9.61
CA ASN A 145 21.55 8.20 9.88
C ASN A 145 20.89 6.82 9.81
N TYR A 146 19.70 6.67 10.41
CA TYR A 146 18.95 5.43 10.34
C TYR A 146 18.57 5.06 8.89
N HIS A 147 18.06 6.02 8.12
CA HIS A 147 17.72 5.84 6.71
C HIS A 147 18.93 5.44 5.85
N ALA A 148 20.09 6.04 6.09
CA ALA A 148 21.33 5.64 5.45
C ALA A 148 21.74 4.20 5.82
N MET A 149 21.58 3.80 7.09
CA MET A 149 21.89 2.45 7.55
C MET A 149 21.05 1.36 6.88
N ILE A 150 19.79 1.66 6.54
CA ILE A 150 18.87 0.71 5.90
C ILE A 150 18.77 0.87 4.38
N ASP A 151 19.59 1.74 3.76
CA ASP A 151 19.53 2.04 2.32
C ASP A 151 18.13 2.54 1.86
N TYR A 152 17.54 3.45 2.64
CA TYR A 152 16.23 4.02 2.36
C TYR A 152 16.20 4.89 1.08
N GLU A 153 17.35 5.36 0.58
CA GLU A 153 17.40 6.13 -0.67
C GLU A 153 16.85 5.36 -1.88
N SER A 154 16.85 4.02 -1.80
CA SER A 154 16.22 3.15 -2.80
C SER A 154 14.69 3.15 -2.76
N ALA A 155 14.06 3.73 -1.73
CA ALA A 155 12.62 3.82 -1.58
C ALA A 155 12.00 4.90 -2.47
N TYR A 156 10.76 4.67 -2.89
CA TYR A 156 10.06 5.59 -3.77
C TYR A 156 9.80 6.96 -3.11
N ASN A 157 10.20 8.06 -3.76
CA ASN A 157 10.14 9.41 -3.17
C ASN A 157 9.45 10.48 -4.05
N ASN A 158 8.75 10.10 -5.12
CA ASN A 158 8.02 11.07 -5.93
C ASN A 158 6.76 11.58 -5.19
N LYS A 159 6.62 12.91 -5.11
CA LYS A 159 5.57 13.61 -4.36
C LYS A 159 4.37 14.03 -5.22
N GLN A 160 4.41 13.85 -6.53
CA GLN A 160 3.36 14.33 -7.45
C GLN A 160 1.95 13.83 -7.06
N PHE A 161 1.87 12.63 -6.49
CA PHE A 161 0.62 11.98 -6.08
C PHE A 161 0.57 11.66 -4.58
N SER A 162 1.35 12.37 -3.76
CA SER A 162 1.41 12.12 -2.32
C SER A 162 0.26 12.76 -1.53
N HIS A 163 -0.77 13.27 -2.21
CA HIS A 163 -1.93 13.86 -1.53
C HIS A 163 -2.63 12.80 -0.69
N ILE A 164 -2.87 13.12 0.59
CA ILE A 164 -3.53 12.23 1.54
C ILE A 164 -5.04 12.32 1.32
N THR A 165 -5.64 11.27 0.79
CA THR A 165 -7.03 11.27 0.32
C THR A 165 -7.89 10.19 0.95
N SER A 166 -7.31 9.17 1.57
CA SER A 166 -8.07 8.09 2.18
C SER A 166 -7.70 7.83 3.65
N LYS A 167 -8.73 7.47 4.42
CA LYS A 167 -8.61 6.90 5.77
C LYS A 167 -8.94 5.41 5.69
N PRO A 168 -8.00 4.53 5.33
CA PRO A 168 -8.30 3.12 5.43
C PRO A 168 -8.36 2.76 6.92
N SER A 169 -9.33 1.92 7.29
CA SER A 169 -9.41 1.35 8.63
C SER A 169 -8.35 0.24 8.75
N TRP A 170 -7.08 0.64 8.93
CA TRP A 170 -5.98 -0.30 9.11
C TRP A 170 -6.04 -0.92 10.51
N LYS A 171 -5.95 -2.25 10.54
CA LYS A 171 -5.80 -3.05 11.74
C LYS A 171 -4.45 -3.75 11.70
N ILE A 172 -3.65 -3.60 12.75
CA ILE A 172 -2.36 -4.28 12.89
C ILE A 172 -2.26 -4.96 14.25
N PRO A 173 -1.38 -5.96 14.42
CA PRO A 173 -1.08 -6.53 15.73
C PRO A 173 -0.64 -5.47 16.76
N SER A 174 -1.00 -5.68 18.03
CA SER A 174 -0.62 -4.78 19.12
C SER A 174 0.89 -4.61 19.27
N ILE A 175 1.68 -5.65 18.96
CA ILE A 175 3.15 -5.59 18.96
C ILE A 175 3.64 -4.62 17.88
N ASP A 176 3.11 -4.72 16.66
CA ASP A 176 3.48 -3.83 15.55
C ASP A 176 3.03 -2.38 15.84
N HIS A 177 1.88 -2.20 16.47
CA HIS A 177 1.43 -0.89 16.94
C HIS A 177 2.36 -0.29 18.00
N MET A 178 2.82 -1.09 18.96
CA MET A 178 3.76 -0.64 19.99
C MET A 178 5.15 -0.36 19.41
N ALA A 179 5.58 -1.11 18.40
CA ALA A 179 6.83 -0.88 17.69
C ALA A 179 6.83 0.50 17.02
N VAL A 180 5.71 0.88 16.40
CA VAL A 180 5.53 2.23 15.83
C VAL A 180 5.56 3.33 16.90
N ILE A 181 4.97 3.08 18.09
CA ILE A 181 5.03 4.03 19.21
C ILE A 181 6.47 4.23 19.69
N ASP A 182 7.22 3.15 19.91
CA ASP A 182 8.60 3.23 20.40
C ASP A 182 9.50 3.84 19.33
N PHE A 183 9.36 3.46 18.07
CA PHE A 183 10.10 4.05 16.95
C PHE A 183 9.85 5.56 16.85
N LYS A 184 8.59 6.00 16.99
CA LYS A 184 8.25 7.43 17.08
C LYS A 184 8.98 8.12 18.23
N LYS A 185 9.08 7.50 19.40
CA LYS A 185 9.78 8.09 20.56
C LYS A 185 11.28 8.20 20.32
N VAL A 186 11.87 7.29 19.53
CA VAL A 186 13.29 7.32 19.14
C VAL A 186 13.54 8.46 18.15
N PHE A 187 12.81 8.50 17.04
CA PHE A 187 13.14 9.39 15.91
C PHE A 187 12.27 10.65 15.79
N SER A 188 11.32 10.87 16.70
CA SER A 188 10.41 12.02 16.71
C SER A 188 9.57 12.24 15.45
N ILE A 189 9.38 11.20 14.64
CA ILE A 189 8.60 11.21 13.39
C ILE A 189 7.10 10.98 13.63
N SER A 190 6.22 11.33 12.68
CA SER A 190 4.78 11.06 12.79
C SER A 190 4.44 9.59 12.54
N TYR A 191 3.29 9.12 13.05
CA TYR A 191 2.85 7.74 12.80
C TYR A 191 2.56 7.48 11.32
N GLN A 192 2.01 8.48 10.63
CA GLN A 192 1.73 8.41 9.20
C GLN A 192 3.01 8.29 8.38
N ASP A 193 4.05 9.05 8.72
CA ASP A 193 5.32 8.98 8.00
C ASP A 193 6.04 7.64 8.25
N ILE A 194 5.97 7.08 9.48
CA ILE A 194 6.50 5.73 9.74
C ILE A 194 5.82 4.71 8.84
N ALA A 195 4.49 4.73 8.79
CA ALA A 195 3.71 3.78 8.01
C ALA A 195 3.97 3.93 6.51
N THR A 196 4.03 5.18 6.03
CA THR A 196 4.29 5.51 4.61
C THR A 196 5.71 5.10 4.21
N ASN A 197 6.71 5.43 5.03
CA ASN A 197 8.09 5.07 4.77
C ASN A 197 8.28 3.56 4.79
N ALA A 198 7.64 2.86 5.72
CA ALA A 198 7.68 1.41 5.78
C ALA A 198 7.12 0.77 4.50
N VAL A 199 5.98 1.24 4.01
CA VAL A 199 5.39 0.72 2.76
C VAL A 199 6.29 1.03 1.57
N ARG A 200 6.84 2.24 1.47
CA ARG A 200 7.75 2.63 0.38
C ARG A 200 9.05 1.86 0.36
N PHE A 201 9.56 1.51 1.54
CA PHE A 201 10.73 0.68 1.71
C PHE A 201 10.46 -0.78 1.34
N TYR A 202 9.27 -1.27 1.69
CA TYR A 202 8.90 -2.67 1.49
C TYR A 202 8.44 -3.01 0.07
N LEU A 203 7.68 -2.11 -0.56
CA LEU A 203 7.19 -2.31 -1.92
C LEU A 203 8.29 -1.99 -2.93
N ALA A 204 8.31 -2.76 -4.01
CA ALA A 204 9.30 -2.57 -5.06
C ALA A 204 8.91 -1.40 -5.98
N ASP A 205 9.91 -0.75 -6.56
CA ASP A 205 9.75 0.41 -7.43
C ASP A 205 8.75 0.19 -8.60
N HIS A 206 8.66 -1.03 -9.13
CA HIS A 206 7.69 -1.36 -10.18
C HIS A 206 6.22 -1.20 -9.74
N ASN A 207 5.89 -1.45 -8.46
CA ASN A 207 4.55 -1.24 -7.93
C ASN A 207 4.19 0.26 -7.94
N TYR A 208 5.18 1.10 -7.64
CA TYR A 208 5.01 2.55 -7.64
C TYR A 208 4.93 3.15 -9.04
N ARG A 209 5.73 2.67 -10.00
CA ARG A 209 5.61 3.10 -11.40
C ARG A 209 4.23 2.78 -11.97
N HIS A 210 3.73 1.57 -11.72
CA HIS A 210 2.38 1.20 -12.18
C HIS A 210 1.30 2.04 -11.49
N ALA A 211 1.45 2.30 -10.19
CA ALA A 211 0.55 3.20 -9.46
C ALA A 211 0.54 4.62 -10.05
N GLU A 212 1.70 5.15 -10.42
CA GLU A 212 1.85 6.44 -11.07
C GLU A 212 1.16 6.48 -12.43
N GLU A 213 1.38 5.49 -13.30
CA GLU A 213 0.73 5.36 -14.61
C GLU A 213 -0.81 5.35 -14.48
N LEU A 214 -1.34 4.62 -13.51
CA LEU A 214 -2.77 4.55 -13.23
C LEU A 214 -3.33 5.91 -12.75
N LEU A 215 -2.62 6.60 -11.87
CA LEU A 215 -3.06 7.90 -11.35
C LEU A 215 -3.03 8.98 -12.42
N MET A 216 -1.98 9.03 -13.25
CA MET A 216 -1.91 9.90 -14.42
C MET A 216 -3.08 9.66 -15.39
N MET A 217 -3.42 8.39 -15.64
CA MET A 217 -4.56 8.04 -16.48
C MET A 217 -5.90 8.52 -15.89
N ILE A 218 -6.07 8.39 -14.57
CA ILE A 218 -7.26 8.86 -13.85
C ILE A 218 -7.38 10.39 -13.92
N GLU A 219 -6.28 11.12 -13.73
CA GLU A 219 -6.29 12.58 -13.83
C GLU A 219 -6.62 13.05 -15.25
N LYS A 220 -5.97 12.47 -16.25
CA LYS A 220 -6.27 12.78 -17.66
C LYS A 220 -7.75 12.55 -17.98
N HIS A 221 -8.33 11.46 -17.51
CA HIS A 221 -9.75 11.19 -17.73
C HIS A 221 -10.68 12.19 -17.00
N LYS A 222 -10.30 12.64 -15.80
CA LYS A 222 -11.04 13.72 -15.10
C LYS A 222 -10.98 15.02 -15.88
N GLU A 223 -9.81 15.40 -16.40
CA GLU A 223 -9.64 16.61 -17.22
C GLU A 223 -10.47 16.56 -18.51
N GLU A 224 -10.44 15.43 -19.21
CA GLU A 224 -11.24 15.20 -20.42
C GLU A 224 -12.74 15.31 -20.12
N ASN A 225 -13.22 14.69 -19.03
CA ASN A 225 -14.63 14.80 -18.65
C ASN A 225 -15.02 16.22 -18.24
N ILE A 226 -14.17 16.94 -17.50
CA ILE A 226 -14.41 18.36 -17.16
C ILE A 226 -14.43 19.23 -18.43
N ALA A 227 -13.56 18.96 -19.40
CA ALA A 227 -13.52 19.67 -20.67
C ALA A 227 -14.80 19.41 -21.51
N VAL A 228 -15.30 18.17 -21.52
CA VAL A 228 -16.59 17.83 -22.14
C VAL A 228 -17.74 18.59 -21.49
N TYR A 229 -17.80 18.64 -20.15
CA TYR A 229 -18.83 19.42 -19.45
C TYR A 229 -18.73 20.94 -19.71
N ARG A 230 -17.52 21.49 -19.89
CA ARG A 230 -17.35 22.91 -20.27
C ARG A 230 -17.79 23.17 -21.71
N GLY A 231 -17.45 22.28 -22.64
CA GLY A 231 -17.92 22.35 -24.02
C GLY A 231 -19.45 22.23 -24.14
N GLU A 232 -20.08 21.40 -23.31
CA GLU A 232 -21.55 21.30 -23.26
C GLU A 232 -22.24 22.53 -22.65
N ILE A 233 -21.54 23.30 -21.82
CA ILE A 233 -22.05 24.59 -21.31
C ILE A 233 -21.98 25.64 -22.43
N ASP A 234 -20.87 25.72 -23.17
CA ASP A 234 -20.71 26.70 -24.26
C ASP A 234 -21.69 26.46 -25.44
N VAL A 235 -22.05 25.20 -25.73
CA VAL A 235 -23.01 24.86 -26.80
C VAL A 235 -24.47 25.17 -26.42
N ARG A 236 -24.78 25.43 -25.14
CA ARG A 236 -26.16 25.74 -24.68
C ARG A 236 -26.47 27.24 -24.62
N PHE A 237 -25.53 28.11 -24.99
CA PHE A 237 -25.69 29.56 -24.97
C PHE A 237 -25.56 30.25 -26.33
N GLU A 238 -25.63 29.51 -27.45
CA GLU A 238 -25.80 30.08 -28.81
C GLU A 238 -27.24 29.97 -29.30
#